data_AF-A0A0T5ZZR6-F1
#
_entry.id   AF-A0A0T5ZZR6-F1
#
_cell.length_a   1.000
_cell.length_b   1.000
_cell.length_c   1.000
_cell.angle_alpha   90.00
_cell.angle_beta   90.00
_cell.angle_gamma   90.00
#
_symmetry.space_group_name_H-M   'P 1'
#
loop_
_entity.id
_entity.type
_entity.pdbx_description
1 polymer ?
#
loop_
_entity_poly.entity_id
_entity_poly.type
_entity_poly.pdbx_seq_one_letter_code
_entity_poly.pdbx_strand_id
1 'polypeptide(L)'
;MKVEPSWEQAVERATSARVILIIGETDTGKTSFTTFLANGLVGKKLKVGVVDADLGQSDIGPPTTVGLGLVFQPIDHLGEAEVAGLYFVGSTSPQGHLLPTVIGTKKMVEKALALGVDRVLVDTSGLIQGELGRTLKQHKIDLIDPDLLLCLQRGGESEHILRPYGQGHRPEILRLAPGTAGRKRSQEERRQHRERTLQAYFHGARTLHLDLSKVVLIQPCLYAGQPLPPRQLDEISGITDDMILWAERRGGELTLVTPDPLRESQLRQAQKRFDDASVVNYSLDDFQGSLAGLYDADRETLGLGIVRSIDFTKQLLAVETAVSEAAIASVRIGRQKFRPA
;
A
#
# COMPACT_ATOMS: atom_id res chain seq x y z
N MET A 1 -3.04 -1.91 -30.18
CA MET A 1 -3.12 -3.22 -29.51
C MET A 1 -4.05 -4.11 -30.33
N LYS A 2 -3.71 -5.37 -30.65
CA LYS A 2 -4.73 -6.28 -31.22
C LYS A 2 -5.69 -6.65 -30.09
N VAL A 3 -6.95 -6.23 -30.24
CA VAL A 3 -8.01 -6.55 -29.28
C VAL A 3 -8.45 -7.99 -29.53
N GLU A 4 -8.39 -8.82 -28.49
CA GLU A 4 -8.92 -10.18 -28.56
C GLU A 4 -10.45 -10.13 -28.45
N PRO A 5 -11.23 -10.88 -29.25
CA PRO A 5 -12.70 -10.88 -29.18
C PRO A 5 -13.25 -11.16 -27.77
N SER A 6 -12.51 -11.93 -26.96
CA SER A 6 -12.88 -12.22 -25.56
C SER A 6 -12.91 -10.97 -24.66
N TRP A 7 -12.20 -9.90 -25.02
CA TRP A 7 -12.17 -8.66 -24.25
C TRP A 7 -13.40 -7.78 -24.51
N GLU A 8 -13.96 -7.82 -25.73
CA GLU A 8 -15.21 -7.11 -26.06
C GLU A 8 -16.39 -7.61 -25.21
N GLN A 9 -16.49 -8.94 -25.03
CA GLN A 9 -17.48 -9.53 -24.13
C GLN A 9 -17.35 -9.01 -22.69
N ALA A 10 -16.13 -8.77 -22.23
CA ALA A 10 -15.89 -8.24 -20.89
C ALA A 10 -16.42 -6.81 -20.73
N VAL A 11 -16.35 -5.97 -21.78
CA VAL A 11 -16.94 -4.62 -21.77
C VAL A 11 -18.47 -4.69 -21.62
N GLU A 12 -19.13 -5.59 -22.35
CA GLU A 12 -20.58 -5.79 -22.24
C GLU A 12 -21.00 -6.21 -20.83
N ARG A 13 -20.31 -7.19 -20.24
CA ARG A 13 -20.58 -7.63 -18.86
C ARG A 13 -20.30 -6.52 -17.84
N ALA A 14 -19.16 -5.85 -17.96
CA ALA A 14 -18.78 -4.75 -17.08
C ALA A 14 -19.75 -3.56 -17.17
N THR A 15 -20.48 -3.40 -18.27
CA THR A 15 -21.53 -2.36 -18.40
C THR A 15 -22.64 -2.56 -17.37
N SER A 16 -22.90 -3.78 -16.88
CA SER A 16 -23.97 -4.05 -15.89
C SER A 16 -23.45 -4.29 -14.46
N ALA A 17 -22.12 -4.34 -14.26
CA ALA A 17 -21.48 -4.59 -12.98
C ALA A 17 -21.02 -3.28 -12.35
N ARG A 18 -21.32 -3.01 -11.07
CA ARG A 18 -20.90 -1.75 -10.42
C ARG A 18 -19.44 -1.81 -9.99
N VAL A 19 -19.00 -2.94 -9.44
CA VAL A 19 -17.62 -3.18 -9.01
C VAL A 19 -17.06 -4.41 -9.73
N ILE A 20 -15.95 -4.21 -10.45
CA ILE A 20 -15.29 -5.21 -11.26
C ILE A 20 -13.89 -5.46 -10.71
N LEU A 21 -13.60 -6.69 -10.28
CA LEU A 21 -12.29 -7.07 -9.79
C LEU A 21 -11.50 -7.84 -10.86
N ILE A 22 -10.26 -7.41 -11.13
CA ILE A 22 -9.41 -8.00 -12.15
C ILE A 22 -8.27 -8.76 -11.47
N ILE A 23 -8.15 -10.05 -11.75
CA ILE A 23 -7.07 -10.90 -11.25
C ILE A 23 -6.37 -11.65 -12.38
N GLY A 24 -5.19 -12.19 -12.06
CA GLY A 24 -4.36 -12.93 -13.00
C GLY A 24 -2.89 -12.84 -12.62
N GLU A 25 -2.09 -13.75 -13.17
CA GLU A 25 -0.68 -13.83 -12.85
C GLU A 25 0.10 -12.59 -13.31
N THR A 26 1.34 -12.47 -12.86
CA THR A 26 2.29 -11.51 -13.41
C THR A 26 2.42 -11.70 -14.94
N ASP A 27 2.54 -10.59 -15.68
CA ASP A 27 2.71 -10.58 -17.14
C ASP A 27 1.56 -11.26 -17.93
N THR A 28 0.31 -11.21 -17.43
CA THR A 28 -0.90 -11.58 -18.19
C THR A 28 -1.56 -10.38 -18.90
N GLY A 29 -1.01 -9.17 -18.73
CA GLY A 29 -1.53 -7.95 -19.36
C GLY A 29 -2.70 -7.29 -18.62
N LYS A 30 -2.87 -7.55 -17.31
CA LYS A 30 -3.95 -6.97 -16.48
C LYS A 30 -4.07 -5.45 -16.61
N THR A 31 -2.99 -4.71 -16.38
CA THR A 31 -2.98 -3.25 -16.52
C THR A 31 -3.48 -2.80 -17.90
N SER A 32 -2.95 -3.38 -18.98
CA SER A 32 -3.38 -3.03 -20.34
C SER A 32 -4.83 -3.41 -20.61
N PHE A 33 -5.30 -4.52 -20.04
CA PHE A 33 -6.70 -4.92 -20.09
C PHE A 33 -7.59 -3.96 -19.30
N THR A 34 -7.15 -3.50 -18.12
CA THR A 34 -7.83 -2.49 -17.32
C THR A 34 -7.97 -1.18 -18.11
N THR A 35 -6.91 -0.71 -18.78
CA THR A 35 -6.96 0.45 -19.67
C THR A 35 -7.98 0.25 -20.80
N PHE A 36 -7.93 -0.90 -21.47
CA PHE A 36 -8.89 -1.23 -22.53
C PHE A 36 -10.33 -1.21 -22.02
N LEU A 37 -10.59 -1.83 -20.87
CA LEU A 37 -11.91 -1.91 -20.26
C LEU A 37 -12.41 -0.52 -19.82
N ALA A 38 -11.55 0.30 -19.22
CA ALA A 38 -11.86 1.68 -18.84
C ALA A 38 -12.29 2.49 -20.07
N ASN A 39 -11.51 2.44 -21.15
CA ASN A 39 -11.83 3.14 -22.40
C ASN A 39 -13.14 2.65 -23.03
N GLY A 40 -13.41 1.34 -23.00
CA GLY A 40 -14.66 0.76 -23.49
C GLY A 40 -15.89 1.27 -22.71
N LEU A 41 -15.78 1.35 -21.38
CA LEU A 41 -16.85 1.86 -20.52
C LEU A 41 -17.04 3.37 -20.67
N VAL A 42 -15.96 4.14 -20.79
CA VAL A 42 -16.01 5.58 -21.10
C VAL A 42 -16.64 5.83 -22.47
N GLY A 43 -16.34 4.99 -23.47
CA GLY A 43 -16.98 5.05 -24.80
C GLY A 43 -18.50 4.84 -24.73
N LYS A 44 -18.99 4.12 -23.71
CA LYS A 44 -20.41 3.99 -23.37
C LYS A 44 -20.95 5.12 -22.48
N LYS A 45 -20.19 6.19 -22.32
CA LYS A 45 -20.51 7.39 -21.52
C LYS A 45 -20.66 7.12 -20.01
N LEU A 46 -19.99 6.10 -19.50
CA LEU A 46 -19.93 5.80 -18.06
C LEU A 46 -18.73 6.49 -17.43
N LYS A 47 -18.90 7.01 -16.21
CA LYS A 47 -17.81 7.49 -15.35
C LYS A 47 -17.11 6.30 -14.71
N VAL A 48 -15.81 6.18 -14.92
CA VAL A 48 -15.04 5.03 -14.44
C VAL A 48 -14.05 5.47 -13.37
N GLY A 49 -14.10 4.80 -12.21
CA GLY A 49 -13.03 4.83 -11.22
C GLY A 49 -12.13 3.61 -11.40
N VAL A 50 -10.82 3.80 -11.36
CA VAL A 50 -9.84 2.71 -11.40
C VAL A 50 -9.08 2.70 -10.07
N VAL A 51 -9.20 1.59 -9.34
CA VAL A 51 -8.43 1.32 -8.13
C VAL A 51 -7.25 0.45 -8.51
N ASP A 52 -6.06 1.03 -8.50
CA ASP A 52 -4.80 0.33 -8.72
C ASP A 52 -4.26 -0.18 -7.38
N ALA A 53 -4.28 -1.50 -7.21
CA ALA A 53 -3.83 -2.16 -6.00
C ALA A 53 -2.58 -3.05 -6.23
N ASP A 54 -1.71 -2.68 -7.19
CA ASP A 54 -0.34 -3.19 -7.31
C ASP A 54 0.68 -2.24 -6.65
N LEU A 55 1.02 -2.54 -5.39
CA LEU A 55 1.94 -1.71 -4.59
C LEU A 55 3.35 -1.54 -5.20
N GLY A 56 3.78 -2.49 -6.04
CA GLY A 56 5.16 -2.55 -6.54
C GLY A 56 5.33 -1.99 -7.95
N GLN A 57 4.25 -1.90 -8.71
CA GLN A 57 4.22 -1.41 -10.09
C GLN A 57 2.98 -0.55 -10.31
N SER A 58 2.66 0.29 -9.33
CA SER A 58 1.50 1.16 -9.44
C SER A 58 1.65 2.12 -10.62
N ASP A 59 0.61 2.20 -11.42
CA ASP A 59 0.45 3.18 -12.50
C ASP A 59 -0.29 4.42 -12.00
N ILE A 60 -1.18 4.28 -11.01
CA ILE A 60 -1.97 5.39 -10.43
C ILE A 60 -1.41 5.78 -9.07
N GLY A 61 -0.71 6.92 -9.03
CA GLY A 61 -0.04 7.41 -7.82
C GLY A 61 1.35 6.81 -7.62
N PRO A 62 2.04 7.16 -6.53
CA PRO A 62 3.39 6.67 -6.28
C PRO A 62 3.38 5.19 -5.84
N PRO A 63 4.49 4.45 -6.05
CA PRO A 63 4.68 3.12 -5.48
C PRO A 63 4.41 3.10 -3.97
N THR A 64 4.10 1.93 -3.43
CA THR A 64 3.71 1.69 -2.02
C THR A 64 2.33 2.17 -1.61
N THR A 65 1.52 2.61 -2.57
CA THR A 65 0.13 3.01 -2.35
C THR A 65 -0.84 2.09 -3.08
N VAL A 66 -2.09 2.12 -2.65
CA VAL A 66 -3.23 1.80 -3.50
C VAL A 66 -3.77 3.13 -4.01
N GLY A 67 -3.82 3.31 -5.32
CA GLY A 67 -4.28 4.54 -5.96
C GLY A 67 -5.71 4.45 -6.47
N LEU A 68 -6.45 5.56 -6.39
CA LEU A 68 -7.73 5.75 -7.06
C LEU A 68 -7.54 6.81 -8.15
N GLY A 69 -7.81 6.44 -9.40
CA GLY A 69 -7.83 7.34 -10.54
C GLY A 69 -9.23 7.43 -11.15
N LEU A 70 -9.59 8.60 -11.66
CA LEU A 70 -10.83 8.82 -12.39
C LEU A 70 -10.53 8.92 -13.88
N VAL A 71 -11.33 8.22 -14.68
CA VAL A 71 -11.18 8.17 -16.14
C VAL A 71 -12.48 8.67 -16.75
N PHE A 72 -12.42 9.87 -17.31
CA PHE A 72 -13.56 10.56 -17.95
C PHE A 72 -13.44 10.61 -19.48
N GLN A 73 -12.25 10.34 -20.01
CA GLN A 73 -11.93 10.33 -21.43
C GLN A 73 -11.01 9.13 -21.71
N PRO A 74 -10.95 8.65 -22.96
CA PRO A 74 -10.02 7.57 -23.31
C PRO A 74 -8.57 7.93 -22.95
N ILE A 75 -7.86 6.97 -22.36
CA ILE A 75 -6.47 7.10 -21.92
C ILE A 75 -5.58 6.05 -22.61
N ASP A 76 -4.31 6.37 -22.84
CA ASP A 76 -3.35 5.42 -23.43
C ASP A 76 -2.78 4.46 -22.37
N HIS A 77 -2.65 4.93 -21.12
CA HIS A 77 -2.23 4.11 -19.98
C HIS A 77 -2.82 4.61 -18.67
N LEU A 78 -2.92 3.74 -17.66
CA LEU A 78 -3.58 4.06 -16.38
C LEU A 78 -2.97 5.27 -15.65
N GLY A 79 -1.68 5.57 -15.84
CA GLY A 79 -1.04 6.75 -15.25
C GLY A 79 -1.53 8.11 -15.75
N GLU A 80 -2.40 8.15 -16.78
CA GLU A 80 -3.09 9.37 -17.21
C GLU A 80 -4.40 9.63 -16.44
N ALA A 81 -4.85 8.65 -15.64
CA ALA A 81 -6.05 8.82 -14.82
C ALA A 81 -5.86 9.95 -13.79
N GLU A 82 -6.90 10.75 -13.58
CA GLU A 82 -6.88 11.82 -12.60
C GLU A 82 -6.87 11.22 -11.18
N VAL A 83 -5.76 11.37 -10.46
CA VAL A 83 -5.63 10.80 -9.11
C VAL A 83 -6.59 11.50 -8.15
N ALA A 84 -7.56 10.74 -7.63
CA ALA A 84 -8.59 11.23 -6.69
C ALA A 84 -8.44 10.68 -5.27
N GLY A 85 -7.52 9.73 -5.06
CA GLY A 85 -7.25 9.21 -3.72
C GLY A 85 -6.03 8.31 -3.68
N LEU A 86 -5.39 8.27 -2.51
CA LEU A 86 -4.30 7.35 -2.20
C LEU A 86 -4.61 6.67 -0.87
N TYR A 87 -4.13 5.44 -0.73
CA TYR A 87 -4.00 4.77 0.56
C TYR A 87 -2.57 4.27 0.72
N PHE A 88 -1.84 4.83 1.68
CA PHE A 88 -0.45 4.44 1.92
C PHE A 88 -0.34 3.09 2.66
N VAL A 89 0.29 2.12 1.98
CA VAL A 89 0.65 0.82 2.56
C VAL A 89 2.10 0.83 3.07
N GLY A 90 3.00 1.54 2.39
CA GLY A 90 4.40 1.70 2.82
C GLY A 90 5.31 0.50 2.56
N SER A 91 4.90 -0.39 1.65
CA SER A 91 5.65 -1.53 1.16
C SER A 91 5.41 -1.71 -0.34
N THR A 92 6.42 -2.18 -1.08
CA THR A 92 6.29 -2.56 -2.51
C THR A 92 5.78 -4.00 -2.70
N SER A 93 5.64 -4.76 -1.62
CA SER A 93 5.09 -6.12 -1.61
C SER A 93 3.98 -6.24 -0.58
N PRO A 94 2.89 -6.97 -0.88
CA PRO A 94 1.83 -7.25 0.09
C PRO A 94 2.28 -8.23 1.20
N GLN A 95 3.43 -8.90 1.06
CA GLN A 95 3.96 -9.77 2.13
C GLN A 95 4.23 -8.96 3.40
N GLY A 96 3.72 -9.45 4.55
CA GLY A 96 3.76 -8.73 5.82
C GLY A 96 2.80 -7.53 5.91
N HIS A 97 2.05 -7.23 4.84
CA HIS A 97 1.18 -6.06 4.71
C HIS A 97 -0.19 -6.43 4.08
N LEU A 98 -0.64 -7.68 4.25
CA LEU A 98 -1.88 -8.17 3.67
C LEU A 98 -3.09 -7.33 4.11
N LEU A 99 -3.25 -7.14 5.42
CA LEU A 99 -4.35 -6.37 6.01
C LEU A 99 -4.44 -4.94 5.46
N PRO A 100 -3.38 -4.09 5.54
CA PRO A 100 -3.46 -2.74 4.98
C PRO A 100 -3.66 -2.74 3.46
N THR A 101 -3.16 -3.74 2.73
CA THR A 101 -3.40 -3.85 1.27
C THR A 101 -4.88 -4.09 0.97
N VAL A 102 -5.51 -5.02 1.68
CA VAL A 102 -6.93 -5.36 1.50
C VAL A 102 -7.82 -4.19 1.94
N ILE A 103 -7.55 -3.60 3.11
CA ILE A 103 -8.27 -2.42 3.63
C ILE A 103 -8.12 -1.22 2.68
N GLY A 104 -6.91 -0.93 2.22
CA GLY A 104 -6.65 0.16 1.29
C GLY A 104 -7.40 0.01 -0.02
N THR A 105 -7.46 -1.22 -0.55
CA THR A 105 -8.24 -1.53 -1.76
C THR A 105 -9.73 -1.24 -1.52
N LYS A 106 -10.30 -1.72 -0.40
CA LYS A 106 -11.71 -1.47 -0.07
C LYS A 106 -12.03 0.01 0.08
N LYS A 107 -11.20 0.76 0.83
CA LYS A 107 -11.38 2.20 1.03
C LYS A 107 -11.37 2.97 -0.30
N MET A 108 -10.47 2.63 -1.21
CA MET A 108 -10.43 3.28 -2.53
C MET A 108 -11.63 2.92 -3.41
N VAL A 109 -12.15 1.69 -3.32
CA VAL A 109 -13.41 1.31 -3.98
C VAL A 109 -14.58 2.12 -3.40
N GLU A 110 -14.71 2.19 -2.08
CA GLU A 110 -15.77 2.96 -1.41
C GLU A 110 -15.70 4.46 -1.74
N LYS A 111 -14.48 5.02 -1.76
CA LYS A 111 -14.24 6.41 -2.16
C LYS A 111 -14.66 6.65 -3.60
N ALA A 112 -14.32 5.76 -4.53
CA ALA A 112 -14.76 5.86 -5.93
C ALA A 112 -16.28 5.89 -6.04
N LEU A 113 -16.97 4.98 -5.32
CA LEU A 113 -18.43 4.92 -5.30
C LEU A 113 -19.05 6.19 -4.69
N ALA A 114 -18.45 6.74 -3.63
CA ALA A 114 -18.89 7.98 -2.99
C ALA A 114 -18.72 9.21 -3.91
N LEU A 115 -17.70 9.19 -4.79
CA LEU A 115 -17.50 10.20 -5.84
C LEU A 115 -18.51 10.07 -7.01
N GLY A 116 -19.41 9.08 -6.97
CA GLY A 116 -20.48 8.93 -7.94
C GLY A 116 -20.02 8.42 -9.30
N VAL A 117 -18.94 7.63 -9.35
CA VAL A 117 -18.58 6.89 -10.56
C VAL A 117 -19.61 5.79 -10.84
N ASP A 118 -19.85 5.51 -12.10
CA ASP A 118 -20.77 4.47 -12.52
C ASP A 118 -20.16 3.08 -12.28
N ARG A 119 -18.87 2.93 -12.60
CA ARG A 119 -18.15 1.64 -12.59
C ARG A 119 -16.82 1.77 -11.88
N VAL A 120 -16.48 0.81 -11.03
CA VAL A 120 -15.17 0.72 -10.39
C VAL A 120 -14.42 -0.49 -10.93
N LEU A 121 -13.29 -0.26 -11.57
CA LEU A 121 -12.35 -1.29 -11.98
C LEU A 121 -11.27 -1.43 -10.91
N VAL A 122 -11.05 -2.62 -10.38
CA VAL A 122 -10.01 -2.88 -9.39
C VAL A 122 -8.91 -3.71 -10.04
N ASP A 123 -7.82 -3.05 -10.42
CA ASP A 123 -6.61 -3.71 -10.89
C ASP A 123 -5.81 -4.22 -9.71
N THR A 124 -5.26 -5.43 -9.82
CA THR A 124 -4.60 -6.09 -8.70
C THR A 124 -3.23 -6.61 -9.08
N SER A 125 -2.34 -6.76 -8.10
CA SER A 125 -1.00 -7.32 -8.33
C SER A 125 -1.01 -8.72 -8.95
N GLY A 126 0.10 -9.10 -9.59
CA GLY A 126 0.27 -10.44 -10.18
C GLY A 126 0.47 -11.60 -9.17
N LEU A 127 0.35 -11.34 -7.87
CA LEU A 127 0.54 -12.35 -6.82
C LEU A 127 -0.69 -13.26 -6.69
N ILE A 128 -0.66 -14.39 -7.40
CA ILE A 128 -1.71 -15.43 -7.32
C ILE A 128 -1.20 -16.75 -6.74
N GLN A 129 0.10 -17.01 -6.83
CA GLN A 129 0.69 -18.30 -6.45
C GLN A 129 0.86 -18.44 -4.94
N GLY A 130 0.76 -19.70 -4.47
CA GLY A 130 0.96 -20.06 -3.07
C GLY A 130 -0.10 -19.54 -2.11
N GLU A 131 0.07 -19.84 -0.82
CA GLU A 131 -0.88 -19.51 0.24
C GLU A 131 -1.09 -18.00 0.38
N LEU A 132 -0.01 -17.22 0.25
CA LEU A 132 -0.05 -15.76 0.33
C LEU A 132 -0.90 -15.16 -0.79
N GLY A 133 -0.70 -15.59 -2.04
CA GLY A 133 -1.48 -15.12 -3.19
C GLY A 133 -2.95 -15.52 -3.09
N ARG A 134 -3.21 -16.77 -2.71
CA ARG A 134 -4.57 -17.27 -2.49
C ARG A 134 -5.31 -16.44 -1.44
N THR A 135 -4.71 -16.30 -0.26
CA THR A 135 -5.27 -15.56 0.88
C THR A 135 -5.51 -14.10 0.55
N LEU A 136 -4.54 -13.44 -0.11
CA LEU A 136 -4.69 -12.04 -0.52
C LEU A 136 -5.87 -11.85 -1.48
N LYS A 137 -5.99 -12.68 -2.51
CA LYS A 137 -7.05 -12.53 -3.51
C LYS A 137 -8.42 -12.88 -2.93
N GLN A 138 -8.52 -13.95 -2.15
CA GLN A 138 -9.78 -14.35 -1.52
C GLN A 138 -10.30 -13.24 -0.59
N HIS A 139 -9.46 -12.70 0.30
CA HIS A 139 -9.91 -11.59 1.16
C HIS A 139 -10.21 -10.30 0.41
N LYS A 140 -9.57 -10.03 -0.74
CA LYS A 140 -10.01 -8.92 -1.60
C LYS A 140 -11.39 -9.20 -2.19
N ILE A 141 -11.65 -10.40 -2.68
CA ILE A 141 -12.98 -10.78 -3.22
C ILE A 141 -14.03 -10.65 -2.12
N ASP A 142 -13.80 -11.26 -0.96
CA ASP A 142 -14.75 -11.28 0.17
C ASP A 142 -15.08 -9.87 0.68
N LEU A 143 -14.05 -9.01 0.85
CA LEU A 143 -14.25 -7.68 1.42
C LEU A 143 -14.84 -6.69 0.40
N ILE A 144 -14.42 -6.77 -0.86
CA ILE A 144 -14.88 -5.88 -1.93
C ILE A 144 -16.29 -6.25 -2.37
N ASP A 145 -16.63 -7.54 -2.34
CA ASP A 145 -17.89 -8.10 -2.86
C ASP A 145 -18.18 -7.64 -4.30
N PRO A 146 -17.29 -7.96 -5.27
CA PRO A 146 -17.45 -7.50 -6.65
C PRO A 146 -18.70 -8.10 -7.31
N ASP A 147 -19.28 -7.39 -8.27
CA ASP A 147 -20.35 -7.95 -9.12
C ASP A 147 -19.78 -8.89 -10.18
N LEU A 148 -18.61 -8.52 -10.70
CA LEU A 148 -17.93 -9.24 -11.79
C LEU A 148 -16.45 -9.43 -11.42
N LEU A 149 -15.98 -10.65 -11.61
CA LEU A 149 -14.58 -11.03 -11.45
C LEU A 149 -14.03 -11.45 -12.82
N LEU A 150 -13.06 -10.68 -13.31
CA LEU A 150 -12.37 -10.92 -14.56
C LEU A 150 -11.01 -11.57 -14.27
N CYS A 151 -10.82 -12.80 -14.71
CA CYS A 151 -9.59 -13.55 -14.50
C CYS A 151 -8.83 -13.74 -15.81
N LEU A 152 -7.66 -13.11 -15.93
CA LEU A 152 -6.74 -13.31 -17.05
C LEU A 152 -5.81 -14.48 -16.75
N GLN A 153 -5.99 -15.61 -17.45
CA GLN A 153 -5.23 -16.83 -17.21
C GLN A 153 -4.95 -17.64 -18.47
N ARG A 154 -3.76 -18.24 -18.56
CA ARG A 154 -3.36 -19.10 -19.70
C ARG A 154 -3.93 -20.51 -19.59
N GLY A 155 -4.12 -20.98 -18.37
CA GLY A 155 -4.69 -22.28 -18.08
C GLY A 155 -5.58 -22.20 -16.85
N GLY A 156 -5.13 -22.82 -15.76
CA GLY A 156 -5.87 -22.89 -14.50
C GLY A 156 -5.08 -22.32 -13.31
N GLU A 157 -4.11 -21.44 -13.55
CA GLU A 157 -3.21 -20.93 -12.52
C GLU A 157 -3.91 -20.12 -11.43
N SER A 158 -5.15 -19.66 -11.65
CA SER A 158 -5.95 -18.95 -10.64
C SER A 158 -7.09 -19.79 -10.06
N GLU A 159 -7.25 -21.06 -10.45
CA GLU A 159 -8.42 -21.85 -10.04
C GLU A 159 -8.45 -22.16 -8.54
N HIS A 160 -7.31 -22.24 -7.88
CA HIS A 160 -7.23 -22.38 -6.42
C HIS A 160 -7.76 -21.14 -5.67
N ILE A 161 -7.83 -19.98 -6.33
CA ILE A 161 -8.50 -18.78 -5.83
C ILE A 161 -10.00 -18.81 -6.15
N LEU A 162 -10.35 -19.17 -7.40
CA LEU A 162 -11.68 -18.97 -7.96
C LEU A 162 -12.71 -20.05 -7.60
N ARG A 163 -12.28 -21.30 -7.40
CA ARG A 163 -13.20 -22.43 -7.15
C ARG A 163 -14.22 -22.17 -6.03
N PRO A 164 -13.86 -21.57 -4.88
CA PRO A 164 -14.83 -21.26 -3.82
C PRO A 164 -15.96 -20.32 -4.23
N TYR A 165 -15.73 -19.47 -5.24
CA TYR A 165 -16.71 -18.48 -5.71
C TYR A 165 -17.55 -18.97 -6.89
N GLY A 166 -17.18 -20.10 -7.51
CA GLY A 166 -17.84 -20.60 -8.72
C GLY A 166 -19.22 -21.25 -8.51
N GLN A 167 -19.61 -21.51 -7.25
CA GLN A 167 -20.92 -22.09 -6.92
C GLN A 167 -21.96 -21.03 -6.51
N GLY A 168 -21.52 -19.79 -6.28
CA GLY A 168 -22.38 -18.69 -5.84
C GLY A 168 -23.00 -17.92 -7.01
N HIS A 169 -23.95 -17.04 -6.68
CA HIS A 169 -24.53 -16.09 -7.63
C HIS A 169 -23.67 -14.82 -7.81
N ARG A 170 -22.71 -14.58 -6.92
CA ARG A 170 -21.84 -13.42 -6.93
C ARG A 170 -20.44 -13.79 -6.41
N PRO A 171 -19.35 -13.30 -7.04
CA PRO A 171 -19.33 -12.57 -8.31
C PRO A 171 -19.67 -13.45 -9.53
N GLU A 172 -20.15 -12.84 -10.62
CA GLU A 172 -20.05 -13.47 -11.95
C GLU A 172 -18.56 -13.63 -12.29
N ILE A 173 -18.12 -14.80 -12.74
CA ILE A 173 -16.70 -15.06 -13.05
C ILE A 173 -16.52 -15.25 -14.55
N LEU A 174 -15.75 -14.36 -15.18
CA LEU A 174 -15.33 -14.49 -16.57
C LEU A 174 -13.83 -14.80 -16.65
N ARG A 175 -13.50 -15.92 -17.29
CA ARG A 175 -12.12 -16.34 -17.56
C ARG A 175 -11.72 -15.90 -18.95
N LEU A 176 -10.62 -15.17 -19.04
CA LEU A 176 -10.15 -14.51 -20.26
C LEU A 176 -8.74 -14.97 -20.61
N ALA A 177 -8.48 -15.13 -21.90
CA ALA A 177 -7.13 -15.36 -22.38
C ALA A 177 -6.28 -14.08 -22.20
N PRO A 178 -5.02 -14.19 -21.74
CA PRO A 178 -4.10 -13.06 -21.66
C PRO A 178 -3.85 -12.42 -23.02
N GLY A 179 -3.67 -11.11 -23.03
CA GLY A 179 -3.28 -10.39 -24.25
C GLY A 179 -1.87 -10.75 -24.69
N THR A 180 -1.61 -10.67 -26.00
CA THR A 180 -0.31 -11.02 -26.62
C THR A 180 0.80 -9.98 -26.40
N ALA A 181 0.49 -8.84 -25.75
CA ALA A 181 1.36 -7.66 -25.72
C ALA A 181 2.26 -7.52 -24.47
N GLY A 182 2.25 -8.48 -23.54
CA GLY A 182 3.02 -8.36 -22.29
C GLY A 182 4.52 -8.63 -22.47
N ARG A 183 5.35 -7.59 -22.55
CA ARG A 183 6.81 -7.74 -22.35
C ARG A 183 7.08 -8.04 -20.88
N LYS A 184 7.77 -9.16 -20.60
CA LYS A 184 8.29 -9.45 -19.25
C LYS A 184 9.31 -8.38 -18.87
N ARG A 185 9.02 -7.59 -17.83
CA ARG A 185 9.99 -6.68 -17.21
C ARG A 185 10.82 -7.45 -16.19
N SER A 186 12.14 -7.29 -16.22
CA SER A 186 13.03 -7.83 -15.20
C SER A 186 12.80 -7.16 -13.83
N GLN A 187 13.26 -7.78 -12.74
CA GLN A 187 13.17 -7.17 -11.42
C GLN A 187 13.90 -5.82 -11.35
N GLU A 188 15.02 -5.70 -12.07
CA GLU A 188 15.83 -4.49 -12.13
C GLU A 188 15.12 -3.36 -12.89
N GLU A 189 14.50 -3.66 -14.04
CA GLU A 189 13.68 -2.68 -14.77
C GLU A 189 12.51 -2.18 -13.89
N ARG A 190 11.88 -3.07 -13.12
CA ARG A 190 10.82 -2.70 -12.17
C ARG A 190 11.35 -1.80 -11.04
N ARG A 191 12.56 -2.07 -10.53
CA ARG A 191 13.21 -1.25 -9.50
C ARG A 191 13.51 0.15 -10.03
N GLN A 192 14.17 0.25 -11.18
CA GLN A 192 14.52 1.53 -11.81
C GLN A 192 13.27 2.35 -12.14
N HIS A 193 12.20 1.71 -12.62
CA HIS A 193 10.94 2.39 -12.86
C HIS A 193 10.36 2.99 -11.56
N ARG A 194 10.30 2.21 -10.48
CA ARG A 194 9.85 2.72 -9.16
C ARG A 194 10.68 3.90 -8.67
N GLU A 195 12.01 3.81 -8.79
CA GLU A 195 12.91 4.88 -8.38
C GLU A 195 12.65 6.16 -9.15
N ARG A 196 12.47 6.08 -10.48
CA ARG A 196 12.10 7.24 -11.32
C ARG A 196 10.74 7.81 -10.95
N THR A 197 9.74 6.96 -10.71
CA THR A 197 8.40 7.42 -10.31
C THR A 197 8.44 8.14 -8.96
N LEU A 198 9.16 7.61 -7.97
CA LEU A 198 9.33 8.27 -6.68
C LEU A 198 10.14 9.58 -6.81
N GLN A 199 11.18 9.60 -7.64
CA GLN A 199 11.96 10.81 -7.89
C GLN A 199 11.10 11.91 -8.53
N ALA A 200 10.25 11.56 -9.49
CA ALA A 200 9.29 12.50 -10.09
C ALA A 200 8.25 12.96 -9.06
N TYR A 201 7.73 12.05 -8.23
CA TYR A 201 6.75 12.37 -7.20
C TYR A 201 7.29 13.36 -6.14
N PHE A 202 8.54 13.18 -5.72
CA PHE A 202 9.19 14.06 -4.75
C PHE A 202 9.87 15.29 -5.37
N HIS A 203 9.69 15.53 -6.67
CA HIS A 203 10.23 16.73 -7.30
C HIS A 203 9.61 17.99 -6.68
N GLY A 204 10.45 18.89 -6.16
CA GLY A 204 10.01 20.11 -5.48
C GLY A 204 9.53 19.91 -4.04
N ALA A 205 9.72 18.72 -3.46
CA ALA A 205 9.47 18.49 -2.04
C ALA A 205 10.41 19.34 -1.16
N ARG A 206 9.93 19.71 0.03
CA ARG A 206 10.68 20.49 1.02
C ARG A 206 10.68 19.80 2.37
N THR A 207 11.72 20.05 3.17
CA THR A 207 11.79 19.55 4.54
C THR A 207 10.86 20.35 5.45
N LEU A 208 9.93 19.64 6.09
CA LEU A 208 9.10 20.12 7.18
C LEU A 208 9.59 19.52 8.51
N HIS A 209 9.40 20.25 9.60
CA HIS A 209 9.67 19.76 10.95
C HIS A 209 8.35 19.60 11.70
N LEU A 210 7.89 18.36 11.83
CA LEU A 210 6.62 18.04 12.46
C LEU A 210 6.81 17.80 13.96
N ASP A 211 6.09 18.57 14.77
CA ASP A 211 6.00 18.44 16.22
C ASP A 211 5.12 17.22 16.57
N LEU A 212 5.74 16.12 17.01
CA LEU A 212 5.06 14.84 17.27
C LEU A 212 4.22 14.87 18.55
N SER A 213 4.26 15.95 19.34
CA SER A 213 3.27 16.18 20.40
C SER A 213 1.90 16.59 19.84
N LYS A 214 1.86 17.05 18.58
CA LYS A 214 0.64 17.46 17.86
C LYS A 214 0.31 16.54 16.70
N VAL A 215 1.33 16.04 16.01
CA VAL A 215 1.20 15.15 14.86
C VAL A 215 1.44 13.71 15.29
N VAL A 216 0.40 12.88 15.26
CA VAL A 216 0.47 11.51 15.80
C VAL A 216 1.25 10.57 14.87
N LEU A 217 2.15 9.77 15.44
CA LEU A 217 2.74 8.63 14.73
C LEU A 217 1.81 7.40 14.82
N ILE A 218 1.23 7.01 13.70
CA ILE A 218 0.38 5.81 13.59
C ILE A 218 1.24 4.55 13.69
N GLN A 219 2.38 4.54 12.99
CA GLN A 219 3.33 3.43 12.99
C GLN A 219 4.73 3.96 12.68
N PRO A 220 5.76 3.59 13.46
CA PRO A 220 5.64 2.96 14.79
C PRO A 220 4.88 3.87 15.76
N CYS A 221 4.09 3.29 16.66
CA CYS A 221 3.18 4.02 17.56
C CYS A 221 3.94 4.63 18.76
N LEU A 222 4.93 5.48 18.52
CA LEU A 222 5.73 6.12 19.57
C LEU A 222 4.98 7.27 20.25
N TYR A 223 5.37 7.56 21.49
CA TYR A 223 4.79 8.61 22.36
C TYR A 223 3.34 8.36 22.75
N ALA A 224 2.88 7.12 22.61
CA ALA A 224 1.53 6.67 22.97
C ALA A 224 1.52 5.82 24.25
N GLY A 225 2.70 5.57 24.85
CA GLY A 225 2.88 4.83 26.09
C GLY A 225 3.35 5.70 27.26
N GLN A 226 3.67 5.04 28.36
CA GLN A 226 4.37 5.68 29.49
C GLN A 226 5.89 5.60 29.26
N PRO A 227 6.60 6.72 29.16
CA PRO A 227 8.06 6.72 29.06
C PRO A 227 8.70 6.00 30.25
N LEU A 228 9.77 5.25 30.02
CA LEU A 228 10.49 4.59 31.10
C LEU A 228 11.18 5.65 32.00
N PRO A 229 11.15 5.50 33.33
CA PRO A 229 11.89 6.37 34.23
C PRO A 229 13.42 6.17 34.04
N PRO A 230 14.25 7.19 34.35
CA PRO A 230 15.70 7.14 34.11
C PRO A 230 16.40 5.88 34.64
N ARG A 231 16.04 5.40 35.85
CA ARG A 231 16.61 4.18 36.43
C ARG A 231 16.37 2.93 35.56
N GLN A 232 15.20 2.83 34.93
CA GLN A 232 14.88 1.71 34.04
C GLN A 232 15.55 1.86 32.67
N LEU A 233 15.81 3.10 32.23
CA LEU A 233 16.61 3.37 31.02
C LEU A 233 18.08 2.96 31.23
N ASP A 234 18.67 3.29 32.38
CA ASP A 234 20.04 2.87 32.72
C ASP A 234 20.15 1.34 32.81
N GLU A 235 19.16 0.72 33.45
CA GLU A 235 19.08 -0.74 33.57
C GLU A 235 18.97 -1.43 32.22
N ILE A 236 18.08 -0.95 31.34
CA ILE A 236 17.92 -1.58 30.03
C ILE A 236 19.11 -1.31 29.13
N SER A 237 19.72 -0.12 29.19
CA SER A 237 20.97 0.18 28.52
C SER A 237 22.09 -0.78 28.93
N GLY A 238 22.22 -1.07 30.23
CA GLY A 238 23.19 -2.03 30.74
C GLY A 238 22.91 -3.49 30.34
N ILE A 239 21.63 -3.87 30.20
CA ILE A 239 21.24 -5.21 29.73
C ILE A 239 21.50 -5.36 28.24
N THR A 240 21.15 -4.35 27.45
CA THR A 240 21.32 -4.39 26.01
C THR A 240 22.75 -4.08 25.58
N ASP A 241 23.58 -3.51 26.46
CA ASP A 241 24.91 -2.97 26.10
C ASP A 241 24.80 -1.98 24.92
N ASP A 242 23.77 -1.12 24.99
CA ASP A 242 23.44 -0.18 23.91
C ASP A 242 22.82 1.11 24.47
N MET A 243 22.92 2.19 23.69
CA MET A 243 22.29 3.47 23.99
C MET A 243 20.79 3.38 23.72
N ILE A 244 19.99 3.89 24.65
CA ILE A 244 18.53 3.95 24.52
C ILE A 244 18.12 5.37 24.14
N LEU A 245 17.71 5.56 22.88
CA LEU A 245 17.24 6.85 22.35
C LEU A 245 15.84 7.19 22.85
N TRP A 246 15.01 6.16 23.03
CA TRP A 246 13.66 6.25 23.60
C TRP A 246 13.25 4.90 24.15
N ALA A 247 12.49 4.88 25.25
CA ALA A 247 11.77 3.69 25.66
C ALA A 247 10.44 4.04 26.31
N GLU A 248 9.41 3.28 25.97
CA GLU A 248 8.09 3.42 26.56
C GLU A 248 7.41 2.07 26.78
N ARG A 249 6.54 2.02 27.77
CA ARG A 249 5.66 0.89 28.03
C ARG A 249 4.25 1.19 27.53
N ARG A 250 3.71 0.28 26.71
CA ARG A 250 2.34 0.29 26.18
C ARG A 250 1.64 -0.99 26.62
N GLY A 251 1.02 -0.96 27.79
CA GLY A 251 0.42 -2.16 28.38
C GLY A 251 1.46 -3.28 28.56
N GLY A 252 1.21 -4.43 27.94
CA GLY A 252 2.12 -5.59 27.90
C GLY A 252 3.20 -5.53 26.83
N GLU A 253 3.55 -4.34 26.33
CA GLU A 253 4.63 -4.16 25.34
C GLU A 253 5.64 -3.10 25.82
N LEU A 254 6.93 -3.41 25.68
CA LEU A 254 8.04 -2.50 25.88
C LEU A 254 8.63 -2.15 24.52
N THR A 255 8.54 -0.88 24.13
CA THR A 255 9.14 -0.38 22.90
C THR A 255 10.44 0.33 23.19
N LEU A 256 11.49 -0.05 22.47
CA LEU A 256 12.83 0.50 22.56
C LEU A 256 13.21 1.11 21.23
N VAL A 257 13.86 2.26 21.29
CA VAL A 257 14.56 2.85 20.15
C VAL A 257 16.04 2.91 20.49
N THR A 258 16.86 2.33 19.63
CA THR A 258 18.33 2.29 19.73
C THR A 258 18.95 2.84 18.45
N PRO A 259 20.24 3.21 18.44
CA PRO A 259 20.94 3.58 17.20
C PRO A 259 20.88 2.46 16.15
N ASP A 260 21.26 1.24 16.58
CA ASP A 260 21.36 0.05 15.76
C ASP A 260 20.37 -1.04 16.19
N PRO A 261 19.99 -1.99 15.31
CA PRO A 261 19.09 -3.08 15.68
C PRO A 261 19.67 -3.98 16.78
N LEU A 262 18.89 -4.21 17.83
CA LEU A 262 19.25 -5.16 18.88
C LEU A 262 19.18 -6.60 18.38
N ARG A 263 20.15 -7.42 18.80
CA ARG A 263 20.17 -8.88 18.57
C ARG A 263 19.07 -9.56 19.36
N GLU A 264 18.61 -10.71 18.87
CA GLU A 264 17.60 -11.49 19.59
C GLU A 264 18.00 -11.85 21.03
N SER A 265 19.30 -12.05 21.30
CA SER A 265 19.79 -12.32 22.65
C SER A 265 19.57 -11.13 23.60
N GLN A 266 19.82 -9.91 23.13
CA GLN A 266 19.60 -8.67 23.89
C GLN A 266 18.10 -8.47 24.13
N LEU A 267 17.26 -8.68 23.11
CA LEU A 267 15.80 -8.61 23.24
C LEU A 267 15.27 -9.62 24.25
N ARG A 268 15.77 -10.87 24.22
CA ARG A 268 15.40 -11.91 25.20
C ARG A 268 15.83 -11.56 26.63
N GLN A 269 16.99 -10.93 26.80
CA GLN A 269 17.45 -10.49 28.12
C GLN A 269 16.60 -9.34 28.67
N ALA A 270 16.29 -8.34 27.82
CA ALA A 270 15.36 -7.27 28.18
C ALA A 270 13.98 -7.85 28.55
N GLN A 271 13.46 -8.79 27.75
CA GLN A 271 12.17 -9.43 28.02
C GLN A 271 12.15 -10.15 29.37
N LYS A 272 13.20 -10.91 29.70
CA LYS A 272 13.33 -11.59 31.00
C LYS A 272 13.40 -10.63 32.19
N ARG A 273 13.95 -9.43 31.99
CA ARG A 273 14.06 -8.46 33.08
C ARG A 273 12.76 -7.73 33.34
N PHE A 274 12.03 -7.43 32.27
CA PHE A 274 10.82 -6.62 32.28
C PHE A 274 9.56 -7.48 32.20
N ASP A 275 9.60 -8.67 32.81
CA ASP A 275 8.58 -9.74 32.87
C ASP A 275 7.16 -9.22 32.59
N ASP A 276 6.47 -9.90 31.66
CA ASP A 276 5.15 -9.59 31.09
C ASP A 276 5.11 -8.63 29.89
N ALA A 277 6.25 -8.10 29.42
CA ALA A 277 6.29 -7.28 28.21
C ALA A 277 6.81 -8.02 26.98
N SER A 278 6.08 -8.00 25.86
CA SER A 278 6.71 -8.21 24.54
C SER A 278 7.67 -7.05 24.28
N VAL A 279 8.90 -7.33 23.84
CA VAL A 279 9.89 -6.28 23.55
C VAL A 279 9.94 -6.05 22.05
N VAL A 280 9.73 -4.80 21.64
CA VAL A 280 9.87 -4.34 20.26
C VAL A 280 11.02 -3.34 20.20
N ASN A 281 11.92 -3.52 19.24
CA ASN A 281 13.04 -2.62 19.01
C ASN A 281 12.94 -1.98 17.63
N TYR A 282 13.14 -0.67 17.58
CA TYR A 282 13.37 0.10 16.38
C TYR A 282 14.78 0.70 16.43
N SER A 283 15.45 0.69 15.29
CA SER A 283 16.73 1.36 15.06
C SER A 283 16.53 2.69 14.35
N LEU A 284 17.56 3.54 14.28
CA LEU A 284 17.51 4.74 13.45
C LEU A 284 17.28 4.40 11.96
N ASP A 285 17.81 3.27 11.50
CA ASP A 285 17.59 2.78 10.14
C ASP A 285 16.14 2.31 9.91
N ASP A 286 15.28 2.17 10.91
CA ASP A 286 13.84 1.95 10.64
C ASP A 286 13.12 3.25 10.22
N PHE A 287 13.68 4.40 10.57
CA PHE A 287 13.12 5.73 10.28
C PHE A 287 13.81 6.38 9.09
N GLN A 288 15.14 6.54 9.13
CA GLN A 288 15.85 7.41 8.20
C GLN A 288 15.80 6.92 6.75
N GLY A 289 15.29 7.75 5.85
CA GLY A 289 15.06 7.42 4.45
C GLY A 289 13.85 6.53 4.19
N SER A 290 13.02 6.24 5.20
CA SER A 290 11.75 5.54 5.00
C SER A 290 10.73 6.46 4.33
N LEU A 291 9.93 5.90 3.44
CA LEU A 291 8.71 6.53 2.98
C LEU A 291 7.71 6.62 4.12
N ALA A 292 7.01 7.73 4.21
CA ALA A 292 5.93 7.96 5.16
C ALA A 292 4.66 8.37 4.43
N GLY A 293 3.51 7.88 4.87
CA GLY A 293 2.20 8.42 4.51
C GLY A 293 1.84 9.55 5.46
N LEU A 294 1.39 10.67 4.91
CA LEU A 294 0.94 11.85 5.64
C LEU A 294 -0.58 11.93 5.54
N TYR A 295 -1.26 12.10 6.68
CA TYR A 295 -2.72 12.03 6.75
C TYR A 295 -3.31 13.28 7.38
N ASP A 296 -4.51 13.64 6.92
CA ASP A 296 -5.35 14.65 7.58
C ASP A 296 -6.07 14.09 8.82
N ALA A 297 -6.93 14.92 9.41
CA ALA A 297 -7.72 14.57 10.60
C ALA A 297 -8.74 13.45 10.34
N ASP A 298 -9.21 13.28 9.10
CA ASP A 298 -10.14 12.23 8.69
C ASP A 298 -9.42 10.90 8.36
N ARG A 299 -8.09 10.89 8.47
CA ARG A 299 -7.20 9.76 8.15
C ARG A 299 -7.18 9.43 6.66
N GLU A 300 -7.41 10.41 5.79
CA GLU A 300 -7.17 10.31 4.36
C GLU A 300 -5.70 10.61 4.06
N THR A 301 -5.10 9.87 3.11
CA THR A 301 -3.70 10.10 2.71
C THR A 301 -3.62 11.36 1.86
N LEU A 302 -2.98 12.41 2.39
CA LEU A 302 -2.69 13.66 1.69
C LEU A 302 -1.56 13.50 0.67
N GLY A 303 -0.61 12.61 0.99
CA GLY A 303 0.55 12.35 0.16
C GLY A 303 1.61 11.57 0.92
N LEU A 304 2.78 11.45 0.30
CA LEU A 304 3.93 10.77 0.88
C LEU A 304 4.99 11.78 1.33
N GLY A 305 5.85 11.33 2.22
CA GLY A 305 7.05 12.03 2.66
C GLY A 305 8.25 11.08 2.74
N ILE A 306 9.46 11.63 2.81
CA ILE A 306 10.69 10.90 3.12
C ILE A 306 11.13 11.33 4.50
N VAL A 307 11.24 10.39 5.43
CA VAL A 307 11.75 10.69 6.78
C VAL A 307 13.24 11.01 6.67
N ARG A 308 13.64 12.21 7.07
CA ARG A 308 15.04 12.67 7.04
C ARG A 308 15.74 12.44 8.38
N SER A 309 15.04 12.72 9.48
CA SER A 309 15.53 12.48 10.84
C SER A 309 14.39 12.52 11.84
N ILE A 310 14.64 12.01 13.04
CA ILE A 310 13.74 12.12 14.18
C ILE A 310 14.58 12.45 15.43
N ASP A 311 14.18 13.47 16.17
CA ASP A 311 14.72 13.80 17.49
C ASP A 311 13.75 13.26 18.54
N PHE A 312 14.12 12.16 19.20
CA PHE A 312 13.24 11.48 20.16
C PHE A 312 13.03 12.26 21.45
N THR A 313 14.00 13.12 21.83
CA THR A 313 13.90 13.94 23.03
C THR A 313 13.01 15.14 22.79
N LYS A 314 13.18 15.82 21.66
CA LYS A 314 12.35 16.98 21.27
C LYS A 314 11.03 16.59 20.61
N GLN A 315 10.83 15.30 20.32
CA GLN A 315 9.68 14.78 19.60
C GLN A 315 9.48 15.48 18.25
N LEU A 316 10.58 15.64 17.48
CA LEU A 316 10.57 16.38 16.23
C LEU A 316 10.90 15.46 15.06
N LEU A 317 10.02 15.37 14.07
CA LEU A 317 10.21 14.56 12.86
C LEU A 317 10.49 15.47 11.67
N ALA A 318 11.66 15.32 11.05
CA ALA A 318 11.96 15.96 9.77
C ALA A 318 11.46 15.10 8.61
N VAL A 319 10.53 15.61 7.81
CA VAL A 319 9.96 14.92 6.64
C VAL A 319 10.09 15.78 5.41
N GLU A 320 10.64 15.22 4.33
CA GLU A 320 10.64 15.86 3.02
C GLU A 320 9.36 15.50 2.26
N THR A 321 8.54 16.50 1.92
CA THR A 321 7.25 16.31 1.26
C THR A 321 6.80 17.55 0.51
N ALA A 322 5.88 17.37 -0.44
CA ALA A 322 5.12 18.45 -1.07
C ALA A 322 3.80 18.79 -0.31
N VAL A 323 3.40 17.96 0.66
CA VAL A 323 2.19 18.18 1.46
C VAL A 323 2.35 19.43 2.34
N SER A 324 1.26 20.19 2.52
CA SER A 324 1.24 21.35 3.42
C SER A 324 1.22 20.92 4.88
N GLU A 325 2.12 21.47 5.70
CA GLU A 325 2.22 21.18 7.14
C GLU A 325 0.88 21.33 7.87
N ALA A 326 0.15 22.40 7.57
CA ALA A 326 -1.11 22.74 8.25
C ALA A 326 -2.23 21.70 8.06
N ALA A 327 -2.13 20.83 7.05
CA ALA A 327 -3.10 19.78 6.80
C ALA A 327 -2.74 18.46 7.51
N ILE A 328 -1.49 18.29 7.96
CA ILE A 328 -0.99 17.01 8.48
C ILE A 328 -1.41 16.86 9.95
N ALA A 329 -2.26 15.86 10.22
CA ALA A 329 -2.65 15.49 11.58
C ALA A 329 -1.91 14.23 12.08
N SER A 330 -1.51 13.33 11.17
CA SER A 330 -0.81 12.11 11.55
C SER A 330 0.10 11.56 10.46
N VAL A 331 1.03 10.70 10.85
CA VAL A 331 2.07 10.14 9.98
C VAL A 331 2.18 8.62 10.20
N ARG A 332 2.30 7.86 9.11
CA ARG A 332 2.68 6.43 9.14
C ARG A 332 4.00 6.26 8.44
N ILE A 333 5.02 5.76 9.12
CA ILE A 333 6.32 5.44 8.55
C ILE A 333 6.26 3.99 8.05
N GLY A 334 6.51 3.81 6.75
CA GLY A 334 6.58 2.52 6.09
C GLY A 334 7.95 1.85 6.22
N ARG A 335 8.11 0.68 5.59
CA ARG A 335 9.39 -0.04 5.55
C ARG A 335 10.19 0.25 4.29
N GLN A 336 9.53 0.74 3.24
CA GLN A 336 10.19 1.02 1.98
C GLN A 336 11.12 2.22 2.14
N LYS A 337 12.41 2.01 1.83
CA LYS A 337 13.39 3.07 1.76
C LYS A 337 13.37 3.75 0.39
N PHE A 338 13.61 5.05 0.42
CA PHE A 338 13.91 5.86 -0.75
C PHE A 338 14.94 6.92 -0.36
N ARG A 339 16.12 6.85 -0.99
CA ARG A 339 17.19 7.83 -0.83
C ARG A 339 17.41 8.45 -2.20
N PRO A 340 16.90 9.67 -2.47
CA PRO A 340 17.20 10.34 -3.73
C PRO A 340 18.72 10.51 -3.85
N ALA A 341 19.22 10.32 -5.07
CA ALA A 341 20.64 10.38 -5.39
C ALA A 341 21.22 11.79 -5.25
#